data_AF-A0A9E4CPE9-F1
#
_entry.id   AF-A0A9E4CPE9-F1
#
_cell.length_a   1.000
_cell.length_b   1.000
_cell.length_c   1.000
_cell.angle_alpha   90.00
_cell.angle_beta   90.00
_cell.angle_gamma   90.00
#
_symmetry.space_group_name_H-M   'P 1'
#
loop_
_entity.id
_entity.type
_entity.pdbx_description
1 polymer ?
#
loop_
_entity_poly.entity_id
_entity_poly.type
_entity_poly.pdbx_seq_one_letter_code
_entity_poly.pdbx_strand_id
1 'polypeptide(L)'
;MVRRRTHVLRQFAGPPHRRVTRRARGRLPAGRPEPASPQPARSQEGATVERTLEGRRIVLGVTGGVAAYKAVELCRELVRRGAFVSPILTASALRFIGAATFSAVASEPARTTLWDSPEPSPHTDLGQQADLIVVAPATANLLAAARAGTSHDLLSTTLLATRAPLVACPAMHTEMW
;
A
#
# COMPACT_ATOMS: atom_id res chain seq x y z
N MET A 1 -34.49 -37.72 31.90
CA MET A 1 -34.30 -36.96 33.16
C MET A 1 -32.92 -36.28 33.05
N VAL A 2 -32.85 -35.04 32.52
CA VAL A 2 -32.55 -33.78 33.25
C VAL A 2 -31.04 -33.64 33.54
N ARG A 3 -30.28 -32.57 33.24
CA ARG A 3 -30.50 -31.24 32.63
C ARG A 3 -29.14 -30.54 32.36
N ARG A 4 -29.08 -29.82 31.23
CA ARG A 4 -28.65 -28.42 30.98
C ARG A 4 -27.28 -27.83 31.44
N ARG A 5 -26.65 -27.19 30.43
CA ARG A 5 -25.70 -26.06 30.49
C ARG A 5 -26.21 -24.88 31.33
N THR A 6 -25.30 -24.19 32.02
CA THR A 6 -25.44 -22.76 32.33
C THR A 6 -24.06 -22.08 32.44
N HIS A 7 -23.84 -21.05 31.63
CA HIS A 7 -22.81 -20.02 31.83
C HIS A 7 -23.32 -18.98 32.82
N VAL A 8 -22.48 -18.50 33.75
CA VAL A 8 -22.69 -17.19 34.41
C VAL A 8 -21.35 -16.47 34.61
N LEU A 9 -21.27 -15.28 33.99
CA LEU A 9 -20.29 -14.22 34.20
C LEU A 9 -20.28 -13.77 35.68
N ARG A 10 -19.10 -13.63 36.29
CA ARG A 10 -18.95 -12.83 37.52
C ARG A 10 -18.49 -11.42 37.14
N GLN A 11 -19.36 -10.45 37.45
CA GLN A 11 -19.13 -9.02 37.40
C GLN A 11 -18.20 -8.60 38.56
N PHE A 12 -17.22 -7.73 38.26
CA PHE A 12 -16.43 -7.02 39.26
C PHE A 12 -17.13 -5.68 39.59
N ALA A 13 -17.52 -5.50 40.85
CA ALA A 13 -18.03 -4.25 41.38
C ALA A 13 -16.85 -3.38 41.87
N GLY A 14 -16.65 -2.20 41.28
CA GLY A 14 -15.70 -1.19 41.73
C GLY A 14 -16.31 -0.25 42.79
N PRO A 15 -15.49 0.40 43.65
CA PRO A 15 -15.97 1.22 44.76
C PRO A 15 -16.49 2.61 44.33
N PRO A 16 -17.33 3.26 45.16
CA PRO A 16 -18.08 4.47 44.77
C PRO A 16 -17.24 5.75 44.75
N HIS A 17 -17.45 6.57 43.72
CA HIS A 17 -16.81 7.88 43.54
C HIS A 17 -17.32 8.93 44.53
N ARG A 18 -16.39 9.58 45.25
CA ARG A 18 -16.62 10.75 46.12
C ARG A 18 -17.07 11.96 45.28
N ARG A 19 -18.25 12.53 45.57
CA ARG A 19 -18.71 13.80 44.98
C ARG A 19 -17.84 14.96 45.47
N VAL A 20 -17.10 15.59 44.57
CA VAL A 20 -16.42 16.87 44.80
C VAL A 20 -17.43 18.00 44.59
N THR A 21 -17.68 18.79 45.62
CA THR A 21 -18.53 19.98 45.55
C THR A 21 -17.81 21.11 44.82
N ARG A 22 -18.46 21.69 43.82
CA ARG A 22 -17.92 22.78 43.00
C ARG A 22 -17.95 24.10 43.77
N ARG A 23 -16.82 24.53 44.31
CA ARG A 23 -16.63 25.91 44.82
C ARG A 23 -16.71 26.90 43.64
N ALA A 24 -17.52 27.95 43.81
CA ALA A 24 -17.62 29.06 42.88
C ALA A 24 -16.27 29.78 42.76
N ARG A 25 -15.75 29.92 41.54
CA ARG A 25 -14.55 30.72 41.25
C ARG A 25 -14.97 32.15 40.91
N GLY A 26 -14.46 33.11 41.69
CA GLY A 26 -14.58 34.54 41.39
C GLY A 26 -13.85 34.91 40.09
N ARG A 27 -14.33 35.97 39.44
CA ARG A 27 -13.73 36.57 38.23
C ARG A 27 -12.41 37.24 38.59
N LEU A 28 -11.32 36.83 37.93
CA LEU A 28 -10.05 37.57 37.94
C LEU A 28 -10.06 38.64 36.83
N PRO A 29 -9.46 39.83 37.06
CA PRO A 29 -9.41 40.90 36.06
C PRO A 29 -8.43 40.58 34.92
N ALA A 30 -8.72 41.13 33.73
CA ALA A 30 -8.00 40.86 32.48
C ALA A 30 -6.50 41.28 32.56
N GLY A 31 -5.60 40.34 32.30
CA GLY A 31 -4.16 40.56 32.22
C GLY A 31 -3.75 41.28 30.93
N ARG A 32 -2.62 42.00 30.99
CA ARG A 32 -2.00 42.73 29.85
C ARG A 32 -1.64 41.77 28.69
N PRO A 33 -1.65 42.24 27.43
CA PRO A 33 -1.26 41.44 26.29
C PRO A 33 0.21 41.02 26.39
N GLU A 34 0.45 39.73 26.17
CA GLU A 34 1.77 39.08 26.17
C GLU A 34 2.57 39.53 24.93
N PRO A 35 3.88 39.80 25.04
CA PRO A 35 4.70 40.16 23.88
C PRO A 35 4.81 38.97 22.92
N ALA A 36 4.66 39.26 21.62
CA ALA A 36 4.68 38.24 20.58
C ALA A 36 5.98 37.42 20.60
N SER A 37 5.83 36.10 20.65
CA SER A 37 6.95 35.16 20.52
C SER A 37 7.59 35.31 19.13
N PRO A 38 8.94 35.31 19.02
CA PRO A 38 9.60 35.35 17.73
C PRO A 38 9.28 34.06 16.97
N GLN A 39 8.66 34.20 15.79
CA GLN A 39 8.39 33.08 14.90
C GLN A 39 9.71 32.48 14.41
N PRO A 40 9.89 31.15 14.49
CA PRO A 40 11.08 30.52 13.94
C PRO A 40 11.13 30.79 12.44
N ALA A 41 12.34 31.13 11.97
CA ALA A 41 12.64 31.39 10.58
C ALA A 41 12.11 30.24 9.70
N ARG A 42 11.30 30.59 8.70
CA ARG A 42 10.87 29.64 7.67
C ARG A 42 12.11 29.15 6.94
N SER A 43 12.53 27.92 7.20
CA SER A 43 13.49 27.21 6.36
C SER A 43 12.80 26.91 5.03
N GLN A 44 12.90 27.86 4.09
CA GLN A 44 12.57 27.62 2.70
C GLN A 44 13.74 26.89 2.04
N GLU A 45 13.65 25.57 1.99
CA GLU A 45 14.40 24.75 1.05
C GLU A 45 13.61 23.48 0.81
N GLY A 46 12.45 23.65 0.18
CA GLY A 46 11.76 22.53 -0.46
C GLY A 46 12.61 22.09 -1.64
N ALA A 47 13.45 21.08 -1.44
CA ALA A 47 14.15 20.43 -2.55
C ALA A 47 13.11 20.09 -3.63
N THR A 48 13.20 20.73 -4.80
CA THR A 48 12.35 20.41 -5.93
C THR A 48 12.57 18.93 -6.25
N VAL A 49 11.57 18.11 -5.98
CA VAL A 49 11.63 16.68 -6.30
C VAL A 49 11.76 16.57 -7.81
N GLU A 50 12.87 16.01 -8.27
CA GLU A 50 13.11 15.81 -9.70
C GLU A 50 12.08 14.84 -10.29
N ARG A 51 11.24 15.36 -11.20
CA ARG A 51 10.11 14.66 -11.84
C ARG A 51 10.56 13.83 -13.05
N THR A 52 11.61 13.03 -12.88
CA THR A 52 12.28 12.29 -13.97
C THR A 52 11.41 11.30 -14.74
N LEU A 53 10.28 10.87 -14.17
CA LEU A 53 9.37 9.88 -14.77
C LEU A 53 8.01 10.49 -15.16
N GLU A 54 7.92 11.81 -15.27
CA GLU A 54 6.69 12.50 -15.63
C GLU A 54 6.09 11.98 -16.95
N GLY A 55 4.79 11.70 -16.93
CA GLY A 55 4.05 11.18 -18.08
C GLY A 55 4.25 9.68 -18.35
N ARG A 56 5.11 8.99 -17.59
CA ARG A 56 5.35 7.54 -17.78
C ARG A 56 4.30 6.70 -17.07
N ARG A 57 3.77 5.70 -17.77
CA ARG A 57 2.84 4.70 -17.25
C ARG A 57 3.60 3.43 -16.90
N ILE A 58 3.63 3.09 -15.61
CA ILE A 58 4.38 1.94 -15.10
C ILE A 58 3.43 0.95 -14.46
N VAL A 59 3.45 -0.29 -14.97
CA VAL A 59 2.81 -1.41 -14.27
C VAL A 59 3.78 -1.94 -13.22
N LEU A 60 3.35 -1.97 -11.96
CA LEU A 60 4.12 -2.54 -10.85
C LEU A 60 3.53 -3.89 -10.45
N GLY A 61 4.16 -4.98 -10.91
CA GLY A 61 3.83 -6.35 -10.50
C GLY A 61 4.47 -6.73 -9.18
N VAL A 62 3.71 -7.34 -8.27
CA VAL A 62 4.20 -7.82 -6.97
C VAL A 62 3.86 -9.30 -6.81
N THR A 63 4.88 -10.13 -6.59
CA THR A 63 4.72 -11.58 -6.42
C THR A 63 4.91 -12.05 -4.98
N GLY A 64 4.55 -13.30 -4.70
CA GLY A 64 4.53 -13.89 -3.35
C GLY A 64 5.90 -14.27 -2.81
N GLY A 65 6.58 -13.34 -2.15
CA GLY A 65 7.77 -13.60 -1.35
C GLY A 65 7.90 -12.61 -0.19
N VAL A 66 8.74 -12.93 0.80
CA VAL A 66 8.95 -12.07 1.99
C VAL A 66 9.40 -10.65 1.63
N ALA A 67 10.02 -10.45 0.47
CA ALA A 67 10.43 -9.14 -0.03
C ALA A 67 9.28 -8.26 -0.55
N ALA A 68 8.03 -8.76 -0.64
CA ALA A 68 6.89 -8.03 -1.20
C ALA A 68 6.64 -6.67 -0.53
N TYR A 69 6.86 -6.54 0.78
CA TYR A 69 6.68 -5.26 1.48
C TYR A 69 7.63 -4.16 0.99
N LYS A 70 8.81 -4.51 0.46
CA LYS A 70 9.78 -3.53 -0.06
C LYS A 70 9.28 -2.84 -1.33
N ALA A 71 8.36 -3.47 -2.06
CA ALA A 71 7.78 -2.91 -3.27
C ALA A 71 6.89 -1.68 -2.99
N VAL A 72 6.46 -1.46 -1.75
CA VAL A 72 5.73 -0.25 -1.36
C VAL A 72 6.61 0.99 -1.47
N GLU A 73 7.87 0.90 -1.02
CA GLU A 73 8.80 2.02 -1.11
C GLU A 73 9.15 2.32 -2.57
N LEU A 74 9.32 1.26 -3.38
CA LEU A 74 9.46 1.40 -4.83
C LEU A 74 8.24 2.12 -5.44
N CYS A 75 7.03 1.71 -5.09
CA CYS A 75 5.80 2.36 -5.55
C CYS A 75 5.77 3.85 -5.19
N ARG A 76 6.06 4.19 -3.92
CA ARG A 76 6.16 5.59 -3.46
C ARG A 76 7.16 6.37 -4.30
N GLU A 77 8.33 5.81 -4.54
CA GLU A 77 9.41 6.49 -5.25
C GLU A 77 9.09 6.73 -6.73
N LEU A 78 8.47 5.75 -7.40
CA LEU A 78 8.00 5.89 -8.79
C LEU A 78 6.97 7.02 -8.91
N VAL A 79 5.97 7.04 -8.02
CA VAL A 79 4.95 8.10 -7.98
C VAL A 79 5.58 9.46 -7.65
N ARG A 80 6.51 9.51 -6.68
CA ARG A 80 7.23 10.73 -6.29
C ARG A 80 7.99 11.35 -7.47
N ARG A 81 8.60 10.52 -8.32
CA ARG A 81 9.29 10.94 -9.56
C ARG A 81 8.34 11.25 -10.73
N GLY A 82 7.04 11.08 -10.55
CA GLY A 82 6.01 11.50 -11.50
C GLY A 82 5.46 10.43 -12.44
N ALA A 83 5.79 9.16 -12.22
CA ALA A 83 5.14 8.08 -12.93
C ALA A 83 3.67 7.91 -12.51
N PHE A 84 2.82 7.53 -13.46
CA PHE A 84 1.52 6.94 -13.20
C PHE A 84 1.71 5.44 -12.94
N VAL A 85 1.45 4.98 -11.71
CA VAL A 85 1.71 3.61 -11.28
C VAL A 85 0.42 2.80 -11.16
N SER A 86 0.38 1.68 -11.89
CA SER A 86 -0.69 0.69 -11.94
C SER A 86 -0.25 -0.60 -11.22
N PRO A 87 -0.64 -0.83 -9.95
CA PRO A 87 -0.18 -2.00 -9.21
C PRO A 87 -1.00 -3.27 -9.53
N ILE A 88 -0.28 -4.37 -9.76
CA ILE A 88 -0.85 -5.72 -9.89
C ILE A 88 -0.24 -6.63 -8.84
N LEU A 89 -1.06 -7.17 -7.94
CA LEU A 89 -0.62 -8.12 -6.92
C LEU A 89 -1.10 -9.53 -7.27
N THR A 90 -0.19 -10.50 -7.27
CA THR A 90 -0.57 -11.92 -7.36
C THR A 90 -1.31 -12.39 -6.10
N ALA A 91 -2.08 -13.47 -6.20
CA ALA A 91 -2.74 -14.08 -5.04
C ALA A 91 -1.73 -14.44 -3.92
N SER A 92 -0.53 -14.89 -4.27
CA SER A 92 0.53 -15.20 -3.29
C SER A 92 1.12 -13.94 -2.65
N ALA A 93 1.19 -12.80 -3.36
CA ALA A 93 1.62 -11.53 -2.77
C ALA A 93 0.67 -11.04 -1.68
N LEU A 94 -0.63 -11.27 -1.84
CA LEU A 94 -1.66 -10.90 -0.85
C LEU A 94 -1.50 -11.61 0.50
N ARG A 95 -0.72 -12.70 0.56
CA ARG A 95 -0.37 -13.39 1.81
C ARG A 95 0.70 -12.66 2.63
N PHE A 96 1.45 -11.76 2.00
CA PHE A 96 2.52 -10.98 2.62
C PHE A 96 2.12 -9.51 2.81
N ILE A 97 1.35 -8.95 1.87
CA ILE A 97 0.96 -7.54 1.89
C ILE A 97 -0.41 -7.31 1.25
N GLY A 98 -1.24 -6.47 1.88
CA GLY A 98 -2.60 -6.20 1.43
C GLY A 98 -2.67 -5.23 0.24
N ALA A 99 -3.61 -5.45 -0.67
CA ALA A 99 -3.89 -4.58 -1.81
C ALA A 99 -4.17 -3.13 -1.38
N ALA A 100 -4.84 -2.92 -0.24
CA ALA A 100 -5.14 -1.60 0.31
C ALA A 100 -3.89 -0.72 0.48
N THR A 101 -2.74 -1.30 0.81
CA THR A 101 -1.48 -0.56 0.94
C THR A 101 -1.04 0.04 -0.38
N PHE A 102 -1.13 -0.71 -1.48
CA PHE A 102 -0.77 -0.21 -2.81
C PHE A 102 -1.82 0.76 -3.34
N SER A 103 -3.12 0.48 -3.14
CA SER A 103 -4.20 1.40 -3.52
C SER A 103 -4.10 2.77 -2.85
N ALA A 104 -3.48 2.85 -1.66
CA ALA A 104 -3.28 4.11 -0.94
C ALA A 104 -2.07 4.93 -1.45
N VAL A 105 -1.14 4.30 -2.17
CA VAL A 105 0.17 4.88 -2.53
C VAL A 105 0.34 5.08 -4.03
N ALA A 106 -0.26 4.21 -4.83
CA ALA A 106 -0.15 4.23 -6.29
C ALA A 106 -1.09 5.25 -6.93
N SER A 107 -1.05 5.34 -8.26
CA SER A 107 -1.88 6.27 -9.02
C SER A 107 -3.29 5.75 -9.29
N GLU A 108 -3.51 4.43 -9.18
CA GLU A 108 -4.82 3.78 -9.26
C GLU A 108 -4.93 2.62 -8.27
N PRO A 109 -6.15 2.11 -7.99
CA PRO A 109 -6.35 0.97 -7.12
C PRO A 109 -5.58 -0.28 -7.56
N ALA A 110 -5.07 -1.04 -6.60
CA ALA A 110 -4.41 -2.30 -6.84
C ALA A 110 -5.37 -3.34 -7.42
N ARG A 111 -4.93 -3.97 -8.51
CA ARG A 111 -5.65 -5.05 -9.19
C ARG A 111 -5.04 -6.39 -8.78
N THR A 112 -5.89 -7.39 -8.54
CA THR A 112 -5.46 -8.68 -7.98
C THR A 112 -5.87 -9.88 -8.83
N THR A 113 -6.79 -9.67 -9.77
CA THR A 113 -7.41 -10.73 -10.56
C THR A 113 -7.92 -10.17 -11.89
N LEU A 114 -8.08 -11.05 -12.89
CA LEU A 114 -8.68 -10.75 -14.19
C LEU A 114 -10.17 -10.39 -14.08
N TRP A 115 -10.82 -10.76 -12.98
CA TRP A 115 -12.28 -10.81 -12.87
C TRP A 115 -12.90 -9.59 -12.17
N ASP A 116 -12.09 -8.80 -11.45
CA ASP A 116 -12.59 -7.67 -10.63
C ASP A 116 -12.58 -6.33 -11.40
N SER A 117 -12.49 -6.39 -12.73
CA SER A 117 -12.43 -5.21 -13.60
C SER A 117 -13.73 -5.07 -14.40
N PRO A 118 -14.30 -3.84 -14.52
CA PRO A 118 -15.40 -3.59 -15.44
C PRO A 118 -14.95 -3.69 -16.92
N GLU A 119 -13.66 -3.45 -17.18
CA GLU A 119 -13.09 -3.58 -18.52
C GLU A 119 -13.03 -5.06 -18.96
N PRO A 120 -13.43 -5.40 -20.20
CA PRO A 120 -13.43 -6.78 -20.68
C PRO A 120 -12.05 -7.44 -20.76
N SER A 121 -10.98 -6.66 -20.91
CA SER A 121 -9.62 -7.17 -21.15
C SER A 121 -8.56 -6.38 -20.38
N PRO A 122 -8.63 -6.37 -19.03
CA PRO A 122 -7.78 -5.52 -18.21
C PRO A 122 -6.28 -5.82 -18.41
N HIS A 123 -5.93 -7.07 -18.72
CA HIS A 123 -4.54 -7.45 -18.97
C HIS A 123 -3.98 -6.84 -20.26
N THR A 124 -4.81 -6.73 -21.30
CA THR A 124 -4.45 -6.11 -22.58
C THR A 124 -4.31 -4.61 -22.43
N ASP A 125 -5.26 -3.95 -21.76
CA ASP A 125 -5.20 -2.51 -21.52
C ASP A 125 -3.96 -2.12 -20.72
N LEU A 126 -3.69 -2.83 -19.62
CA LEU A 126 -2.49 -2.61 -18.81
C LEU A 126 -1.21 -2.88 -19.61
N GLY A 127 -1.18 -3.98 -20.37
CA GLY A 127 0.00 -4.39 -21.13
C GLY A 127 0.34 -3.44 -22.28
N GLN A 128 -0.68 -2.96 -23.00
CA GLN A 128 -0.50 -2.07 -24.16
C GLN A 128 -0.23 -0.62 -23.78
N GLN A 129 -0.77 -0.16 -22.64
CA GLN A 129 -0.61 1.23 -22.19
C GLN A 129 0.64 1.44 -21.31
N ALA A 130 1.34 0.37 -20.91
CA ALA A 130 2.55 0.47 -20.13
C ALA A 130 3.72 1.00 -20.99
N ASP A 131 4.47 1.97 -20.46
CA ASP A 131 5.79 2.34 -20.97
C ASP A 131 6.89 1.43 -20.40
N LEU A 132 6.63 0.84 -19.23
CA LEU A 132 7.51 -0.06 -18.51
C LEU A 132 6.69 -0.99 -17.62
N ILE A 133 7.11 -2.26 -17.52
CA ILE A 133 6.65 -3.15 -16.48
C ILE A 133 7.79 -3.44 -15.52
N VAL A 134 7.56 -3.20 -14.23
CA VAL A 134 8.50 -3.57 -13.16
C VAL A 134 7.86 -4.67 -12.32
N VAL A 135 8.57 -5.77 -12.09
CA VAL A 135 8.11 -6.82 -11.18
C VAL A 135 9.05 -6.94 -9.99
N ALA A 136 8.57 -6.54 -8.81
CA ALA A 136 9.33 -6.52 -7.58
C ALA A 136 8.48 -6.99 -6.38
N PRO A 137 8.85 -8.07 -5.68
CA PRO A 137 9.81 -9.08 -6.13
C PRO A 137 9.30 -9.87 -7.34
N ALA A 138 10.22 -10.42 -8.12
CA ALA A 138 9.95 -11.47 -9.10
C ALA A 138 10.37 -12.84 -8.52
N THR A 139 9.40 -13.68 -8.17
CA THR A 139 9.68 -15.04 -7.68
C THR A 139 10.07 -15.98 -8.82
N ALA A 140 10.73 -17.09 -8.48
CA ALA A 140 11.07 -18.15 -9.44
C ALA A 140 9.85 -18.61 -10.25
N ASN A 141 8.68 -18.74 -9.61
CA ASN A 141 7.44 -19.12 -10.28
C ASN A 141 7.04 -18.14 -11.39
N LEU A 142 7.12 -16.83 -11.13
CA LEU A 142 6.82 -15.83 -12.15
C LEU A 142 7.84 -15.88 -13.28
N LEU A 143 9.14 -15.98 -12.98
CA LEU A 143 10.18 -16.02 -14.00
C LEU A 143 10.03 -17.27 -14.90
N ALA A 144 9.75 -18.42 -14.29
CA ALA A 144 9.45 -19.64 -15.02
C ALA A 144 8.20 -19.50 -15.90
N ALA A 145 7.12 -18.92 -15.37
CA ALA A 145 5.89 -18.69 -16.11
C ALA A 145 6.12 -17.74 -17.31
N ALA A 146 6.82 -16.62 -17.09
CA ALA A 146 7.16 -15.66 -18.14
C ALA A 146 8.01 -16.31 -19.24
N ARG A 147 9.00 -17.15 -18.87
CA ARG A 147 9.84 -17.85 -19.84
C ARG A 147 9.08 -18.93 -20.61
N ALA A 148 8.17 -19.64 -19.95
CA ALA A 148 7.37 -20.71 -20.55
C ALA A 148 6.16 -20.18 -21.35
N GLY A 149 5.82 -18.91 -21.19
CA GLY A 149 4.66 -18.31 -21.83
C GLY A 149 3.33 -18.72 -21.17
N THR A 150 3.32 -19.01 -19.87
CA THR A 150 2.10 -19.43 -19.16
C THR A 150 1.40 -18.24 -18.49
N SER A 151 0.08 -18.17 -18.66
CA SER A 151 -0.77 -17.10 -18.13
C SER A 151 -1.85 -17.69 -17.21
N HIS A 152 -1.68 -17.51 -15.90
CA HIS A 152 -2.56 -18.10 -14.89
C HIS A 152 -3.16 -17.06 -13.94
N ASP A 153 -2.68 -15.82 -13.98
CA ASP A 153 -3.21 -14.70 -13.21
C ASP A 153 -3.13 -13.40 -14.02
N LEU A 154 -3.63 -12.30 -13.45
CA LEU A 154 -3.63 -11.00 -14.12
C LEU A 154 -2.21 -10.58 -14.52
N LEU A 155 -1.22 -10.73 -13.64
CA LEU A 155 0.15 -10.28 -13.89
C LEU A 155 0.80 -11.07 -15.04
N SER A 156 0.79 -12.39 -14.98
CA SER A 156 1.36 -13.26 -16.02
C SER A 156 0.67 -13.05 -17.38
N THR A 157 -0.64 -12.83 -17.39
CA THR A 157 -1.37 -12.50 -18.62
C THR A 157 -0.99 -11.13 -19.18
N THR A 158 -0.84 -10.11 -18.31
CA THR A 158 -0.34 -8.78 -18.72
C THR A 158 1.07 -8.84 -19.29
N LEU A 159 1.95 -9.69 -18.74
CA LEU A 159 3.30 -9.88 -19.27
C LEU A 159 3.31 -10.43 -20.70
N LEU A 160 2.35 -11.29 -21.06
CA LEU A 160 2.21 -11.79 -22.44
C LEU A 160 1.61 -10.76 -23.39
N ALA A 161 0.76 -9.86 -22.89
CA ALA A 161 0.08 -8.86 -23.71
C ALA A 161 0.92 -7.60 -23.99
N THR A 162 2.04 -7.41 -23.27
CA THR A 162 2.82 -6.17 -23.36
C THR A 162 3.88 -6.19 -24.47
N ARG A 163 4.20 -5.01 -24.98
CA ARG A 163 5.42 -4.73 -25.76
C ARG A 163 6.41 -3.84 -25.00
N ALA A 164 6.05 -3.41 -23.80
CA ALA A 164 6.91 -2.56 -22.97
C ALA A 164 8.12 -3.36 -22.47
N PRO A 165 9.26 -2.69 -22.22
CA PRO A 165 10.37 -3.32 -21.52
C PRO A 165 9.94 -3.86 -20.15
N LEU A 166 10.47 -5.02 -19.80
CA LEU A 166 10.26 -5.67 -18.49
C LEU A 166 11.53 -5.55 -17.65
N VAL A 167 11.40 -4.99 -16.44
CA VAL A 167 12.40 -5.05 -15.39
C VAL A 167 11.94 -6.06 -14.34
N ALA A 168 12.59 -7.21 -14.27
CA ALA A 168 12.37 -8.18 -13.21
C ALA A 168 13.37 -7.95 -12.06
N CYS A 169 12.90 -7.97 -10.82
CA CYS A 169 13.72 -7.85 -9.61
C CYS A 169 13.66 -9.17 -8.82
N PRO A 170 14.50 -10.17 -9.13
CA PRO A 170 14.41 -11.49 -8.53
C PRO A 170 14.62 -11.48 -7.02
N ALA A 171 13.80 -12.22 -6.28
CA ALA A 171 14.00 -12.45 -4.86
C ALA A 171 13.54 -13.86 -4.47
N MET A 172 14.49 -14.71 -4.09
CA MET A 172 14.29 -16.09 -3.68
C MET A 172 15.46 -16.56 -2.81
N HIS A 173 15.34 -17.75 -2.21
CA HIS A 173 16.44 -18.37 -1.48
C HIS A 173 17.64 -18.61 -2.40
N THR A 174 18.85 -18.59 -1.87
CA THR A 174 20.09 -18.79 -2.66
C THR A 174 20.07 -20.09 -3.47
N GLU A 175 19.62 -21.20 -2.89
CA GLU A 175 19.47 -22.49 -3.60
C GLU A 175 18.50 -22.48 -4.79
N MET A 176 17.68 -21.43 -4.97
CA MET A 176 16.75 -21.30 -6.09
C MET A 176 17.27 -20.38 -7.21
N TRP A 177 18.37 -19.66 -6.97
CA TRP A 177 18.91 -18.62 -7.86
C TRP A 177 20.20 -19.06 -8.54
#